data_AF-A0A1Y3CJA0-F1
#
_entry.id   AF-A0A1Y3CJA0-F1
#
_cell.length_a   1.000
_cell.length_b   1.000
_cell.length_c   1.000
_cell.angle_alpha   90.00
_cell.angle_beta   90.00
_cell.angle_gamma   90.00
#
_symmetry.space_group_name_H-M   'P 1'
#
loop_
_entity.id
_entity.type
_entity.pdbx_description
1 polymer ?
#
loop_
_entity_poly.entity_id
_entity_poly.type
_entity_poly.pdbx_seq_one_letter_code
_entity_poly.pdbx_strand_id
1 'polypeptide(L)'
;MDIQHDTAKVKSPDLAQRKPKSAPLLLCTLLFMSAGYSHADENMNEPGVKKNYIDFGGAIRTRFDFDPDRDIRKFSFDTLILNTDFSYEKLSGSFEYRILGGAYPYDYTDHIGDISFPKKAYVEYAVDDKQAVQFGLNQVPIGFQPYYTSTMLESIAYIAGIEDLYRVGLKYNYKNENSEVLLGYYFANAWKGKGTSNGAYYSNVIVSANDSLENGTQYKEKDALALQYNYSKKFENWTSKYGISGYYSKLDAENNKDEDGHREILGLHYGINNDRVDLKLVTLFNNIKNSSHQTTLGSYDGEFNIANKGMIYSADLNYKLPELNTENIADFNVYTHYSYYDKDQKEFMNSSEWVVGAAFTYKKNFYIASEWLFGKNNPYVGGSDYGQSLASGGSNQWENQLNINIGYYF
;
A
#
# COMPACT_ATOMS: atom_id res chain seq x y z
N MET A 1 -16.96 -39.12 -40.39
CA MET A 1 -16.61 -40.09 -41.44
C MET A 1 -16.86 -39.40 -42.77
N ASP A 2 -15.83 -38.67 -43.22
CA ASP A 2 -15.34 -38.58 -44.60
C ASP A 2 -16.32 -38.82 -45.77
N ILE A 3 -16.42 -37.83 -46.69
CA ILE A 3 -15.97 -37.90 -48.12
C ILE A 3 -16.77 -36.97 -49.07
N GLN A 4 -16.03 -36.02 -49.67
CA GLN A 4 -15.99 -35.57 -51.10
C GLN A 4 -17.24 -34.98 -51.79
N HIS A 5 -17.19 -34.21 -52.89
CA HIS A 5 -16.29 -33.25 -53.57
C HIS A 5 -17.04 -32.87 -54.89
N ASP A 6 -16.42 -32.07 -55.78
CA ASP A 6 -16.83 -31.69 -57.14
C ASP A 6 -18.00 -30.69 -57.32
N THR A 7 -17.96 -29.68 -58.20
CA THR A 7 -17.12 -29.41 -59.39
C THR A 7 -17.26 -27.95 -59.90
N ALA A 8 -16.34 -27.59 -60.81
CA ALA A 8 -16.39 -26.57 -61.89
C ALA A 8 -15.97 -25.12 -61.55
N LYS A 9 -14.74 -24.69 -61.92
CA LYS A 9 -14.28 -24.12 -63.22
C LYS A 9 -15.14 -22.94 -63.73
N VAL A 10 -14.50 -21.78 -63.96
CA VAL A 10 -14.28 -21.17 -65.30
C VAL A 10 -13.91 -19.65 -65.21
N LYS A 11 -12.77 -19.31 -65.85
CA LYS A 11 -12.33 -18.06 -66.52
C LYS A 11 -12.06 -16.76 -65.73
N SER A 12 -10.79 -16.37 -65.77
CA SER A 12 -10.27 -15.01 -65.87
C SER A 12 -10.54 -14.39 -67.26
N PRO A 13 -10.50 -13.06 -67.36
CA PRO A 13 -9.49 -12.43 -68.21
C PRO A 13 -8.78 -11.23 -67.58
N ASP A 14 -7.49 -11.12 -67.94
CA ASP A 14 -6.60 -9.98 -67.78
C ASP A 14 -7.16 -8.69 -68.37
N LEU A 15 -6.88 -7.55 -67.73
CA LEU A 15 -6.46 -6.33 -68.44
C LEU A 15 -5.72 -5.37 -67.51
N ALA A 16 -4.65 -4.84 -68.08
CA ALA A 16 -3.51 -4.27 -67.38
C ALA A 16 -3.55 -2.74 -67.24
N GLN A 17 -2.72 -2.29 -66.30
CA GLN A 17 -1.99 -1.00 -66.27
C GLN A 17 -2.76 0.31 -66.13
N ARG A 18 -2.58 0.95 -64.95
CA ARG A 18 -2.25 2.38 -64.79
C ARG A 18 -1.57 2.63 -63.44
N LYS A 19 -0.31 3.06 -63.48
CA LYS A 19 0.40 3.86 -62.45
C LYS A 19 0.52 5.28 -63.06
N PRO A 20 0.50 6.39 -62.28
CA PRO A 20 1.63 6.71 -61.39
C PRO A 20 1.36 7.54 -60.11
N LYS A 21 2.31 7.42 -59.16
CA LYS A 21 2.86 8.42 -58.22
C LYS A 21 1.92 9.15 -57.24
N SER A 22 2.08 8.87 -55.92
CA SER A 22 2.63 9.82 -54.92
C SER A 22 2.45 9.34 -53.47
N ALA A 23 3.56 9.35 -52.71
CA ALA A 23 3.72 9.44 -51.24
C ALA A 23 3.09 8.39 -50.29
N PRO A 24 3.85 7.83 -49.32
CA PRO A 24 3.32 7.00 -48.26
C PRO A 24 2.82 7.91 -47.12
N LEU A 25 1.52 7.91 -46.86
CA LEU A 25 1.02 8.45 -45.60
C LEU A 25 0.98 7.28 -44.60
N LEU A 26 2.03 7.20 -43.79
CA LEU A 26 2.05 6.48 -42.53
C LEU A 26 0.90 7.05 -41.68
N LEU A 27 -0.23 6.35 -41.60
CA LEU A 27 -1.24 6.63 -40.60
C LEU A 27 -0.96 5.72 -39.42
N CYS A 28 -0.04 6.15 -38.56
CA CYS A 28 0.09 5.65 -37.20
C CYS A 28 -1.25 5.86 -36.50
N THR A 29 -2.09 4.84 -36.50
CA THR A 29 -3.24 4.77 -35.61
C THR A 29 -2.67 4.45 -34.23
N LEU A 30 -2.31 5.50 -33.50
CA LEU A 30 -2.05 5.45 -32.07
C LEU A 30 -3.36 4.98 -31.41
N LEU A 31 -3.48 3.68 -31.23
CA LEU A 31 -4.33 3.08 -30.22
C LEU A 31 -3.83 3.63 -28.88
N PHE A 32 -4.52 4.64 -28.37
CA PHE A 32 -4.51 4.94 -26.95
C PHE A 32 -5.05 3.70 -26.24
N MET A 33 -4.14 2.82 -25.83
CA MET A 33 -4.41 1.92 -24.72
C MET A 33 -4.70 2.82 -23.52
N SER A 34 -5.97 2.98 -23.22
CA SER A 34 -6.44 3.46 -21.93
C SER A 34 -5.92 2.46 -20.88
N ALA A 35 -4.79 2.80 -20.26
CA ALA A 35 -4.37 2.16 -19.03
C ALA A 35 -5.52 2.29 -18.04
N GLY A 36 -6.03 1.16 -17.57
CA GLY A 36 -7.04 1.10 -16.52
C GLY A 36 -6.51 1.88 -15.32
N TYR A 37 -7.24 2.92 -14.94
CA TYR A 37 -7.01 3.66 -13.72
C TYR A 37 -7.42 2.76 -12.56
N SER A 38 -6.48 1.93 -12.08
CA SER A 38 -6.58 1.38 -10.74
C SER A 38 -6.39 2.56 -9.78
N HIS A 39 -7.46 2.94 -9.08
CA HIS A 39 -7.52 4.07 -8.13
C HIS A 39 -6.66 3.88 -6.85
N ALA A 40 -5.63 3.02 -6.90
CA ALA A 40 -4.71 2.73 -5.81
C ALA A 40 -3.22 2.91 -6.16
N ASP A 41 -2.88 3.33 -7.39
CA ASP A 41 -1.49 3.67 -7.72
C ASP A 41 -1.19 5.13 -7.31
N GLU A 42 -0.45 5.31 -6.22
CA GLU A 42 0.35 6.52 -6.03
C GLU A 42 1.41 6.55 -7.13
N ASN A 43 1.05 7.09 -8.29
CA ASN A 43 2.01 7.37 -9.34
C ASN A 43 3.01 8.39 -8.80
N MET A 44 4.20 7.92 -8.39
CA MET A 44 5.39 8.76 -8.35
C MET A 44 5.59 9.27 -9.78
N ASN A 45 5.15 10.50 -9.98
CA ASN A 45 5.09 11.12 -11.29
C ASN A 45 6.47 11.13 -11.93
N GLU A 46 6.53 10.83 -13.23
CA GLU A 46 7.74 11.05 -14.00
C GLU A 46 8.17 12.52 -13.83
N PRO A 47 9.44 12.81 -13.49
CA PRO A 47 9.90 14.17 -13.37
C PRO A 47 9.89 14.80 -14.76
N GLY A 48 9.06 15.82 -14.94
CA GLY A 48 8.87 16.53 -16.20
C GLY A 48 7.90 17.69 -15.99
N VAL A 49 8.03 18.73 -16.79
CA VAL A 49 7.18 19.94 -16.70
C VAL A 49 5.73 19.55 -17.01
N LYS A 50 4.93 19.38 -15.96
CA LYS A 50 3.50 19.12 -16.06
C LYS A 50 2.74 20.39 -16.43
N LYS A 51 1.54 20.22 -17.00
CA LYS A 51 0.54 21.30 -17.08
C LYS A 51 0.23 21.81 -15.67
N ASN A 52 0.04 23.11 -15.53
CA ASN A 52 -0.42 23.68 -14.27
C ASN A 52 -1.83 23.17 -13.95
N TYR A 53 -2.02 22.58 -12.77
CA TYR A 53 -3.33 22.15 -12.28
C TYR A 53 -3.41 22.19 -10.76
N ILE A 54 -4.64 22.23 -10.26
CA ILE A 54 -5.01 21.87 -8.91
C ILE A 54 -6.20 20.93 -9.07
N ASP A 55 -6.09 19.75 -8.48
CA ASP A 55 -7.12 18.73 -8.50
C ASP A 55 -7.62 18.51 -7.08
N PHE A 56 -8.94 18.53 -6.90
CA PHE A 56 -9.59 18.29 -5.62
C PHE A 56 -10.40 17.02 -5.76
N GLY A 57 -10.10 16.04 -4.91
CA GLY A 57 -10.82 14.79 -4.92
C GLY A 57 -11.03 14.27 -3.51
N GLY A 58 -11.47 13.03 -3.47
CA GLY A 58 -11.68 12.36 -2.20
C GLY A 58 -12.36 11.03 -2.38
N ALA A 59 -12.79 10.46 -1.26
CA ALA A 59 -13.59 9.25 -1.26
C ALA A 59 -14.55 9.21 -0.08
N ILE A 60 -15.71 8.62 -0.28
CA ILE A 60 -16.57 8.14 0.81
C ILE A 60 -16.53 6.62 0.76
N ARG A 61 -16.02 6.01 1.82
CA ARG A 61 -15.92 4.57 1.97
C ARG A 61 -16.96 4.05 2.96
N THR A 62 -17.48 2.90 2.62
CA THR A 62 -18.32 2.05 3.48
C THR A 62 -17.73 0.65 3.48
N ARG A 63 -18.04 -0.11 4.51
CA ARG A 63 -17.59 -1.48 4.65
C ARG A 63 -18.68 -2.39 5.18
N PHE A 64 -18.65 -3.64 4.77
CA PHE A 64 -19.37 -4.73 5.40
C PHE A 64 -18.37 -5.65 6.09
N ASP A 65 -18.57 -5.86 7.38
CA ASP A 65 -17.78 -6.75 8.21
C ASP A 65 -18.61 -7.93 8.66
N PHE A 66 -18.09 -9.13 8.42
CA PHE A 66 -18.62 -10.37 8.95
C PHE A 66 -17.51 -11.14 9.67
N ASP A 67 -17.65 -11.30 10.97
CA ASP A 67 -16.73 -12.04 11.82
C ASP A 67 -17.56 -13.05 12.64
N PRO A 68 -17.44 -14.36 12.35
CA PRO A 68 -18.20 -15.38 13.05
C PRO A 68 -17.75 -15.59 14.50
N ASP A 69 -16.48 -15.33 14.81
CA ASP A 69 -15.89 -15.59 16.12
C ASP A 69 -16.25 -14.49 17.13
N ARG A 70 -16.49 -13.26 16.63
CA ARG A 70 -16.91 -12.09 17.43
C ARG A 70 -18.39 -11.71 17.29
N ASP A 71 -19.19 -12.50 16.57
CA ASP A 71 -20.60 -12.22 16.25
C ASP A 71 -20.80 -10.83 15.61
N ILE A 72 -19.91 -10.46 14.68
CA ILE A 72 -19.98 -9.18 13.98
C ILE A 72 -20.65 -9.39 12.64
N ARG A 73 -21.68 -8.60 12.37
CA ARG A 73 -22.32 -8.51 11.05
C ARG A 73 -22.82 -7.08 10.84
N LYS A 74 -21.94 -6.20 10.36
CA LYS A 74 -22.21 -4.76 10.30
C LYS A 74 -21.91 -4.20 8.91
N PHE A 75 -22.83 -3.40 8.39
CA PHE A 75 -22.55 -2.45 7.30
C PHE A 75 -22.34 -1.09 7.94
N SER A 76 -21.23 -0.41 7.65
CA SER A 76 -20.82 0.80 8.37
C SER A 76 -20.11 1.79 7.46
N PHE A 77 -20.17 3.06 7.85
CA PHE A 77 -19.25 4.07 7.34
C PHE A 77 -17.81 3.66 7.70
N ASP A 78 -16.89 3.75 6.74
CA ASP A 78 -15.50 3.37 6.92
C ASP A 78 -14.63 4.62 7.07
N THR A 79 -14.63 5.49 6.06
CA THR A 79 -13.78 6.69 6.05
C THR A 79 -14.30 7.71 5.04
N LEU A 80 -14.17 8.99 5.38
CA LEU A 80 -14.19 10.10 4.43
C LEU A 80 -12.74 10.54 4.17
N ILE A 81 -12.34 10.53 2.91
CA ILE A 81 -11.03 10.95 2.43
C ILE A 81 -11.21 12.27 1.70
N LEU A 82 -10.39 13.26 2.05
CA LEU A 82 -10.25 14.51 1.31
C LEU A 82 -8.83 14.57 0.77
N ASN A 83 -8.67 14.79 -0.53
CA ASN A 83 -7.34 14.92 -1.12
C ASN A 83 -7.25 16.11 -2.07
N THR A 84 -6.01 16.55 -2.27
CA THR A 84 -5.68 17.61 -3.22
C THR A 84 -4.30 17.36 -3.79
N ASP A 85 -4.20 17.37 -5.11
CA ASP A 85 -2.93 17.32 -5.82
C ASP A 85 -2.76 18.62 -6.60
N PHE A 86 -1.54 19.14 -6.65
CA PHE A 86 -1.24 20.31 -7.47
C PHE A 86 0.05 20.12 -8.26
N SER A 87 0.13 20.83 -9.37
CA SER A 87 1.37 21.02 -10.11
C SER A 87 1.42 22.43 -10.69
N TYR A 88 2.57 23.08 -10.53
CA TYR A 88 2.87 24.40 -11.05
C TYR A 88 4.35 24.47 -11.42
N GLU A 89 4.66 24.48 -12.72
CA GLU A 89 6.03 24.48 -13.24
C GLU A 89 6.89 23.33 -12.66
N LYS A 90 7.87 23.65 -11.81
CA LYS A 90 8.76 22.69 -11.14
C LYS A 90 8.24 22.22 -9.78
N LEU A 91 7.12 22.76 -9.31
CA LEU A 91 6.52 22.40 -8.04
C LEU A 91 5.35 21.45 -8.26
N SER A 92 5.28 20.43 -7.43
CA SER A 92 4.14 19.52 -7.29
C SER A 92 3.86 19.31 -5.81
N GLY A 93 2.72 18.75 -5.47
CA GLY A 93 2.46 18.37 -4.09
C GLY A 93 1.15 17.62 -3.95
N SER A 94 1.01 16.97 -2.81
CA SER A 94 -0.14 16.13 -2.48
C SER A 94 -0.51 16.31 -1.03
N PHE A 95 -1.81 16.39 -0.76
CA PHE A 95 -2.42 16.42 0.56
C PHE A 95 -3.53 15.36 0.62
N GLU A 96 -3.56 14.56 1.68
CA GLU A 96 -4.67 13.65 1.97
C GLU A 96 -4.97 13.66 3.46
N TYR A 97 -6.25 13.81 3.80
CA TYR A 97 -6.77 13.80 5.16
C TYR A 97 -7.90 12.79 5.29
N ARG A 98 -7.89 12.02 6.39
CA ARG A 98 -8.89 10.98 6.66
C ARG A 98 -9.73 11.33 7.89
N ILE A 99 -11.02 11.08 7.76
CA ILE A 99 -12.06 11.37 8.77
C ILE A 99 -12.82 10.07 9.01
N LEU A 100 -12.79 9.59 10.26
CA LEU A 100 -13.34 8.33 10.75
C LEU A 100 -14.11 8.60 12.08
N GLY A 101 -14.65 7.57 12.71
CA GLY A 101 -15.40 7.68 13.98
C GLY A 101 -16.91 7.55 13.81
N GLY A 102 -17.62 7.34 14.92
CA GLY A 102 -19.09 7.23 14.98
C GLY A 102 -19.70 5.96 14.36
N ALA A 103 -18.88 5.03 13.86
CA ALA A 103 -19.32 3.78 13.25
C ALA A 103 -18.26 2.70 13.44
N TYR A 104 -18.66 1.42 13.40
CA TYR A 104 -17.74 0.29 13.55
C TYR A 104 -16.55 0.39 12.57
N PRO A 105 -15.29 0.16 13.02
CA PRO A 105 -14.86 -0.33 14.33
C PRO A 105 -14.73 0.73 15.44
N TYR A 106 -15.14 1.97 15.19
CA TYR A 106 -15.03 3.12 16.08
C TYR A 106 -16.35 3.48 16.77
N ASP A 107 -17.22 2.51 17.02
CA ASP A 107 -18.53 2.72 17.65
C ASP A 107 -18.43 3.04 19.16
N TYR A 108 -17.21 3.12 19.71
CA TYR A 108 -16.90 3.72 21.01
C TYR A 108 -16.79 5.26 20.96
N THR A 109 -16.85 5.88 19.77
CA THR A 109 -16.93 7.34 19.59
C THR A 109 -18.32 7.75 19.13
N ASP A 110 -18.71 9.00 19.42
CA ASP A 110 -20.08 9.46 19.22
C ASP A 110 -20.34 10.00 17.79
N HIS A 111 -19.34 10.57 17.11
CA HIS A 111 -19.53 11.26 15.83
C HIS A 111 -18.47 10.90 14.77
N ILE A 112 -18.87 10.96 13.50
CA ILE A 112 -17.93 11.00 12.37
C ILE A 112 -17.03 12.24 12.54
N GLY A 113 -15.72 12.03 12.48
CA GLY A 113 -14.68 13.04 12.73
C GLY A 113 -14.18 13.10 14.17
N ASP A 114 -14.60 12.18 15.04
CA ASP A 114 -13.94 12.00 16.34
C ASP A 114 -12.55 11.37 16.21
N ILE A 115 -12.28 10.68 15.10
CA ILE A 115 -10.96 10.20 14.73
C ILE A 115 -10.60 10.79 13.37
N SER A 116 -9.48 11.50 13.29
CA SER A 116 -9.05 12.08 12.01
C SER A 116 -7.58 12.44 11.98
N PHE A 117 -6.90 12.18 10.86
CA PHE A 117 -5.46 12.42 10.72
C PHE A 117 -5.06 12.65 9.25
N PRO A 118 -3.94 13.35 9.02
CA PRO A 118 -3.34 13.44 7.69
C PRO A 118 -2.64 12.13 7.33
N LYS A 119 -2.87 11.62 6.11
CA LYS A 119 -2.05 10.54 5.54
C LYS A 119 -0.75 11.10 4.97
N LYS A 120 -0.87 12.12 4.10
CA LYS A 120 0.25 12.77 3.41
C LYS A 120 0.02 14.26 3.26
N ALA A 121 1.11 15.01 3.23
CA ALA A 121 1.11 16.45 3.04
C ALA A 121 2.53 16.90 2.69
N TYR A 122 2.87 16.93 1.40
CA TYR A 122 4.20 17.30 0.95
C TYR A 122 4.17 18.20 -0.28
N VAL A 123 5.25 18.96 -0.43
CA VAL A 123 5.60 19.68 -1.66
C VAL A 123 6.84 19.02 -2.24
N GLU A 124 6.86 18.88 -3.55
CA GLU A 124 7.94 18.33 -4.34
C GLU A 124 8.49 19.39 -5.29
N TYR A 125 9.81 19.46 -5.39
CA TYR A 125 10.52 20.30 -6.35
C TYR A 125 11.28 19.42 -7.35
N ALA A 126 10.90 19.51 -8.62
CA ALA A 126 11.60 18.88 -9.73
C ALA A 126 12.88 19.66 -10.05
N VAL A 127 14.04 19.08 -9.70
CA VAL A 127 15.35 19.64 -10.02
C VAL A 127 15.56 19.59 -11.54
N ASP A 128 15.34 18.41 -12.12
CA ASP A 128 15.34 18.09 -13.55
C ASP A 128 14.46 16.86 -13.83
N ASP A 129 14.49 16.35 -15.07
CA ASP A 129 13.65 15.23 -15.53
C ASP A 129 13.99 13.88 -14.88
N LYS A 130 15.01 13.81 -14.02
CA LYS A 130 15.46 12.61 -13.32
C LYS A 130 15.47 12.78 -11.81
N GLN A 131 15.35 14.01 -11.30
CA GLN A 131 15.62 14.35 -9.91
C GLN A 131 14.51 15.19 -9.31
N ALA A 132 14.02 14.76 -8.15
CA ALA A 132 13.03 15.52 -7.37
C ALA A 132 13.33 15.46 -5.87
N VAL A 133 12.92 16.50 -5.15
CA VAL A 133 13.02 16.57 -3.69
C VAL A 133 11.64 16.85 -3.12
N GLN A 134 11.17 15.96 -2.24
CA GLN A 134 9.94 16.13 -1.45
C GLN A 134 10.27 16.65 -0.06
N PHE A 135 9.47 17.58 0.44
CA PHE A 135 9.49 18.07 1.82
C PHE A 135 8.09 18.02 2.42
N GLY A 136 7.97 17.48 3.63
CA GLY A 136 6.72 17.39 4.37
C GLY A 136 6.44 15.96 4.83
N LEU A 137 5.16 15.66 5.09
CA LEU A 137 4.69 14.33 5.44
C LEU A 137 4.61 13.47 4.17
N ASN A 138 5.58 12.57 4.00
CA ASN A 138 5.69 11.71 2.82
C ASN A 138 6.08 10.28 3.21
N GLN A 139 5.84 9.34 2.29
CA GLN A 139 6.08 7.91 2.49
C GLN A 139 7.59 7.62 2.59
N VAL A 140 7.99 6.83 3.58
CA VAL A 140 9.36 6.36 3.81
C VAL A 140 9.69 5.25 2.80
N PRO A 141 10.80 5.34 2.05
CA PRO A 141 11.10 4.39 0.99
C PRO A 141 11.67 3.08 1.54
N ILE A 142 10.80 2.14 1.90
CA ILE A 142 11.13 0.77 2.31
C ILE A 142 10.32 -0.19 1.43
N GLY A 143 10.93 -1.28 0.94
CA GLY A 143 10.25 -2.27 0.11
C GLY A 143 9.63 -1.72 -1.19
N PHE A 144 8.42 -2.18 -1.55
CA PHE A 144 7.65 -1.58 -2.66
C PHE A 144 6.96 -0.27 -2.23
N GLN A 145 6.67 0.60 -3.18
CA GLN A 145 5.90 1.82 -2.95
C GLN A 145 4.78 1.89 -4.01
N PRO A 146 3.56 2.32 -3.65
CA PRO A 146 3.13 2.62 -2.27
C PRO A 146 2.90 1.36 -1.42
N TYR A 147 2.46 0.25 -2.01
CA TYR A 147 2.06 -0.95 -1.26
C TYR A 147 2.83 -2.20 -1.71
N TYR A 148 3.05 -3.11 -0.76
CA TYR A 148 3.64 -4.43 -1.00
C TYR A 148 2.60 -5.41 -1.54
N THR A 149 1.32 -5.12 -1.33
CA THR A 149 0.23 -6.07 -1.51
C THR A 149 -0.91 -5.52 -2.38
N SER A 150 -1.83 -6.41 -2.74
CA SER A 150 -3.10 -6.09 -3.40
C SER A 150 -4.29 -6.04 -2.43
N THR A 151 -4.07 -6.31 -1.13
CA THR A 151 -5.13 -6.35 -0.10
C THR A 151 -5.38 -4.99 0.54
N MET A 152 -6.63 -4.71 0.94
CA MET A 152 -7.03 -3.49 1.66
C MET A 152 -6.53 -3.46 3.10
N LEU A 153 -6.28 -4.62 3.71
CA LEU A 153 -5.69 -4.73 5.06
C LEU A 153 -4.17 -4.45 5.06
N GLU A 154 -3.54 -4.52 3.89
CA GLU A 154 -2.08 -4.55 3.70
C GLU A 154 -1.43 -5.80 4.32
N SER A 155 -0.10 -5.81 4.51
CA SER A 155 0.60 -6.97 5.09
C SER A 155 0.87 -6.84 6.59
N ILE A 156 1.35 -7.92 7.22
CA ILE A 156 1.98 -7.85 8.54
C ILE A 156 3.12 -6.80 8.62
N ALA A 157 3.81 -6.48 7.51
CA ALA A 157 4.79 -5.41 7.51
C ALA A 157 4.16 -4.02 7.71
N TYR A 158 2.91 -3.82 7.28
CA TYR A 158 2.15 -2.61 7.57
C TYR A 158 1.82 -2.52 9.06
N ILE A 159 1.30 -3.61 9.63
CA ILE A 159 0.99 -3.71 11.06
C ILE A 159 2.26 -3.51 11.91
N ALA A 160 3.42 -4.01 11.46
CA ALA A 160 4.72 -3.81 12.10
C ALA A 160 5.31 -2.39 11.90
N GLY A 161 4.61 -1.47 11.24
CA GLY A 161 5.05 -0.09 11.02
C GLY A 161 6.22 0.03 10.05
N ILE A 162 6.22 -0.74 8.96
CA ILE A 162 7.26 -0.76 7.93
C ILE A 162 6.67 -0.46 6.54
N GLU A 163 5.65 -1.22 6.12
CA GLU A 163 4.87 -0.89 4.92
C GLU A 163 3.99 0.33 5.20
N ASP A 164 3.79 1.15 4.17
CA ASP A 164 2.95 2.36 4.21
C ASP A 164 3.24 3.33 5.37
N LEU A 165 4.53 3.44 5.74
CA LEU A 165 5.02 4.34 6.78
C LEU A 165 5.21 5.76 6.23
N TYR A 166 4.46 6.74 6.76
CA TYR A 166 4.64 8.15 6.46
C TYR A 166 5.30 8.87 7.63
N ARG A 167 6.25 9.75 7.31
CA ARG A 167 6.98 10.56 8.29
C ARG A 167 7.24 11.97 7.76
N VAL A 168 7.52 12.91 8.66
CA VAL A 168 7.84 14.29 8.28
C VAL A 168 9.34 14.40 8.02
N GLY A 169 9.70 14.78 6.79
CA GLY A 169 11.09 14.80 6.38
C GLY A 169 11.33 15.31 4.96
N LEU A 170 12.55 15.04 4.50
CA LEU A 170 13.03 15.26 3.15
C LEU A 170 13.19 13.91 2.46
N LYS A 171 12.70 13.79 1.22
CA LYS A 171 12.94 12.62 0.37
C LYS A 171 13.46 13.06 -0.99
N TYR A 172 14.65 12.62 -1.34
CA TYR A 172 15.25 12.78 -2.65
C TYR A 172 14.97 11.55 -3.50
N ASN A 173 14.54 11.78 -4.73
CA ASN A 173 14.32 10.75 -5.75
C ASN A 173 15.24 11.01 -6.94
N TYR A 174 15.99 9.98 -7.32
CA TYR A 174 16.68 9.92 -8.61
C TYR A 174 16.17 8.73 -9.41
N LYS A 175 15.69 8.96 -10.63
CA LYS A 175 15.20 7.91 -11.52
C LYS A 175 15.78 8.07 -12.92
N ASN A 176 16.25 6.96 -13.48
CA ASN A 176 16.62 6.84 -14.89
C ASN A 176 15.87 5.66 -15.53
N GLU A 177 16.29 5.22 -16.72
CA GLU A 177 15.58 4.20 -17.50
C GLU A 177 15.32 2.89 -16.73
N ASN A 178 16.31 2.42 -15.97
CA ASN A 178 16.24 1.11 -15.30
C ASN A 178 16.49 1.19 -13.80
N SER A 179 17.01 2.30 -13.29
CA SER A 179 17.41 2.45 -11.89
C SER A 179 16.66 3.60 -11.23
N GLU A 180 16.25 3.37 -9.98
CA GLU A 180 15.66 4.37 -9.11
C GLU A 180 16.32 4.30 -7.74
N VAL A 181 16.69 5.46 -7.19
CA VAL A 181 17.30 5.63 -5.88
C VAL A 181 16.44 6.60 -5.09
N LEU A 182 16.00 6.18 -3.92
CA LEU A 182 15.28 7.02 -2.97
C LEU A 182 16.13 7.19 -1.70
N LEU A 183 16.32 8.43 -1.27
CA LEU A 183 17.05 8.79 -0.06
C LEU A 183 16.15 9.64 0.82
N GLY A 184 15.94 9.23 2.06
CA GLY A 184 15.08 9.93 3.01
C GLY A 184 15.83 10.32 4.29
N TYR A 185 15.57 11.53 4.79
CA TYR A 185 15.87 11.92 6.17
C TYR A 185 14.59 12.47 6.83
N TYR A 186 14.19 11.85 7.93
CA TYR A 186 12.94 12.13 8.62
C TYR A 186 13.18 12.50 10.08
N PHE A 187 13.01 13.79 10.39
CA PHE A 187 13.29 14.32 11.72
C PHE A 187 12.16 14.07 12.73
N ALA A 188 10.96 13.68 12.28
CA ALA A 188 9.82 13.38 13.18
C ALA A 188 8.92 12.26 12.64
N ASN A 189 8.11 11.69 13.53
CA ASN A 189 6.94 10.87 13.16
C ASN A 189 5.94 11.69 12.33
N ALA A 190 4.94 11.02 11.77
CA ALA A 190 3.74 11.67 11.22
C ALA A 190 3.09 12.62 12.24
N TRP A 191 2.23 13.52 11.77
CA TRP A 191 1.46 14.40 12.65
C TRP A 191 0.34 13.61 13.33
N LYS A 192 0.24 13.74 14.66
CA LYS A 192 -0.86 13.17 15.42
C LYS A 192 -2.16 13.86 15.03
N GLY A 193 -3.18 13.05 14.78
CA GLY A 193 -4.53 13.48 14.53
C GLY A 193 -5.35 13.73 15.80
N LYS A 194 -6.65 13.83 15.60
CA LYS A 194 -7.67 13.78 16.66
C LYS A 194 -8.03 12.31 16.91
N GLY A 195 -8.18 11.94 18.18
CA GLY A 195 -8.57 10.60 18.64
C GLY A 195 -8.64 10.55 20.17
N THR A 196 -8.84 9.35 20.71
CA THR A 196 -8.96 9.06 22.14
C THR A 196 -7.68 8.50 22.77
N SER A 197 -6.71 8.06 21.96
CA SER A 197 -5.44 7.47 22.42
C SER A 197 -4.21 8.22 21.90
N ASN A 198 -3.02 7.72 22.22
CA ASN A 198 -1.77 8.11 21.54
C ASN A 198 -1.63 7.48 20.16
N GLY A 199 -2.52 6.59 19.74
CA GLY A 199 -2.52 5.95 18.43
C GLY A 199 -3.20 6.69 17.29
N ALA A 200 -3.58 7.97 17.43
CA ALA A 200 -4.30 8.71 16.39
C ALA A 200 -3.41 9.10 15.17
N TYR A 201 -2.94 8.11 14.41
CA TYR A 201 -2.06 8.25 13.24
C TYR A 201 -2.55 7.42 12.06
N TYR A 202 -2.18 7.83 10.85
CA TYR A 202 -2.39 7.04 9.64
C TYR A 202 -1.50 5.78 9.60
N SER A 203 -0.18 5.97 9.74
CA SER A 203 0.76 4.85 9.74
C SER A 203 0.92 4.27 11.14
N ASN A 204 1.30 3.00 11.23
CA ASN A 204 1.76 2.39 12.48
C ASN A 204 3.12 2.99 12.85
N VAL A 205 3.14 3.86 13.86
CA VAL A 205 4.35 4.57 14.32
C VAL A 205 4.65 4.25 15.78
N ILE A 206 5.91 4.31 16.19
CA ILE A 206 6.29 4.13 17.60
C ILE A 206 5.75 5.31 18.41
N VAL A 207 5.03 4.99 19.49
CA VAL A 207 4.41 5.95 20.41
C VAL A 207 4.67 5.54 21.85
N SER A 208 4.58 6.52 22.75
CA SER A 208 4.45 6.27 24.18
C SER A 208 3.05 5.76 24.50
N ALA A 209 2.98 4.56 25.06
CA ALA A 209 1.73 3.88 25.35
C ALA A 209 0.89 4.60 26.41
N ASN A 210 -0.43 4.53 26.28
CA ASN A 210 -1.34 4.85 27.36
C ASN A 210 -1.32 3.74 28.43
N ASP A 211 -1.65 4.10 29.68
CA ASP A 211 -1.66 3.18 30.82
C ASP A 211 -2.61 1.97 30.64
N SER A 212 -3.57 2.07 29.72
CA SER A 212 -4.51 0.99 29.39
C SER A 212 -3.87 -0.16 28.61
N LEU A 213 -2.73 0.06 27.95
CA LEU A 213 -2.04 -0.99 27.20
C LEU A 213 -1.10 -1.77 28.12
N GLU A 214 -1.40 -3.06 28.31
CA GLU A 214 -0.53 -3.94 29.09
C GLU A 214 0.86 -4.03 28.46
N ASN A 215 1.90 -3.91 29.30
CA ASN A 215 3.30 -3.98 28.88
C ASN A 215 3.65 -2.94 27.78
N GLY A 216 2.94 -1.81 27.76
CA GLY A 216 3.22 -0.69 26.87
C GLY A 216 4.57 -0.03 27.18
N THR A 217 5.26 0.42 26.14
CA THR A 217 6.56 1.10 26.23
C THR A 217 6.44 2.61 26.05
N GLN A 218 7.44 3.36 26.51
CA GLN A 218 7.44 4.82 26.46
C GLN A 218 8.60 5.32 25.58
N TYR A 219 8.42 5.27 24.26
CA TYR A 219 9.44 5.65 23.29
C TYR A 219 8.90 6.60 22.23
N LYS A 220 9.79 7.47 21.75
CA LYS A 220 9.54 8.33 20.60
C LYS A 220 10.62 8.15 19.55
N GLU A 221 10.20 7.93 18.30
CA GLU A 221 11.10 7.72 17.18
C GLU A 221 11.39 9.03 16.40
N LYS A 222 12.67 9.31 16.15
CA LYS A 222 13.14 10.52 15.44
C LYS A 222 14.43 10.26 14.65
N ASP A 223 14.86 11.26 13.89
CA ASP A 223 16.13 11.26 13.15
C ASP A 223 16.35 9.99 12.32
N ALA A 224 15.38 9.64 11.47
CA ALA A 224 15.46 8.45 10.65
C ALA A 224 16.13 8.71 9.30
N LEU A 225 16.95 7.76 8.85
CA LEU A 225 17.54 7.69 7.53
C LEU A 225 16.95 6.50 6.78
N ALA A 226 16.60 6.70 5.51
CA ALA A 226 16.09 5.66 4.64
C ALA A 226 16.83 5.67 3.30
N LEU A 227 17.12 4.49 2.77
CA LEU A 227 17.66 4.28 1.43
C LEU A 227 16.87 3.18 0.76
N GLN A 228 16.50 3.39 -0.50
CA GLN A 228 15.99 2.34 -1.37
C GLN A 228 16.68 2.42 -2.72
N TYR A 229 17.04 1.26 -3.26
CA TYR A 229 17.48 1.13 -4.64
C TYR A 229 16.61 0.10 -5.36
N ASN A 230 16.15 0.48 -6.54
CA ASN A 230 15.34 -0.34 -7.43
C ASN A 230 16.05 -0.48 -8.78
N TYR A 231 16.07 -1.69 -9.32
CA TYR A 231 16.49 -1.98 -10.68
C TYR A 231 15.37 -2.70 -11.44
N SER A 232 14.97 -2.17 -12.58
CA SER A 232 13.93 -2.71 -13.45
C SER A 232 14.53 -3.27 -14.73
N LYS A 233 14.03 -4.42 -15.17
CA LYS A 233 14.44 -5.07 -16.42
C LYS A 233 13.21 -5.54 -17.17
N LYS A 234 13.13 -5.18 -18.45
CA LYS A 234 12.10 -5.66 -19.37
C LYS A 234 12.62 -6.85 -20.18
N PHE A 235 11.79 -7.88 -20.32
CA PHE A 235 12.04 -9.01 -21.20
C PHE A 235 10.71 -9.44 -21.82
N GLU A 236 10.58 -9.29 -23.15
CA GLU A 236 9.32 -9.48 -23.86
C GLU A 236 8.19 -8.62 -23.25
N ASN A 237 7.07 -9.24 -22.86
CA ASN A 237 5.94 -8.61 -22.20
C ASN A 237 6.05 -8.62 -20.66
N TRP A 238 7.19 -9.02 -20.10
CA TRP A 238 7.42 -9.06 -18.66
C TRP A 238 8.32 -7.92 -18.19
N THR A 239 8.02 -7.39 -17.02
CA THR A 239 8.88 -6.45 -16.28
C THR A 239 9.24 -7.06 -14.93
N SER A 240 10.53 -7.20 -14.66
CA SER A 240 11.05 -7.59 -13.34
C SER A 240 11.61 -6.37 -12.62
N LYS A 241 11.33 -6.24 -11.32
CA LYS A 241 11.87 -5.21 -10.43
C LYS A 241 12.60 -5.89 -9.28
N TYR A 242 13.86 -5.54 -9.09
CA TYR A 242 14.68 -5.98 -7.96
C TYR A 242 14.93 -4.77 -7.08
N GLY A 243 14.91 -4.92 -5.77
CA GLY A 243 15.32 -3.83 -4.92
C GLY A 243 15.79 -4.24 -3.54
N ILE A 244 16.47 -3.27 -2.94
CA ILE A 244 17.01 -3.34 -1.59
C ILE A 244 16.60 -2.06 -0.87
N SER A 245 16.35 -2.16 0.43
CA SER A 245 16.06 -1.00 1.27
C SER A 245 16.72 -1.12 2.64
N GLY A 246 16.99 0.03 3.25
CA GLY A 246 17.53 0.15 4.58
C GLY A 246 16.90 1.34 5.31
N TYR A 247 16.61 1.17 6.59
CA TYR A 247 16.07 2.20 7.46
C TYR A 247 16.78 2.14 8.80
N TYR A 248 17.17 3.30 9.32
CA TYR A 248 17.72 3.46 10.66
C TYR A 248 17.10 4.67 11.33
N SER A 249 16.68 4.57 12.59
CA SER A 249 16.14 5.70 13.36
C SER A 249 16.60 5.64 14.82
N LYS A 250 16.53 6.79 15.50
CA LYS A 250 16.79 6.88 16.94
C LYS A 250 15.48 6.79 17.71
N LEU A 251 15.53 6.18 18.89
CA LEU A 251 14.44 6.16 19.86
C LEU A 251 14.87 6.91 21.11
N ASP A 252 14.10 7.92 21.49
CA ASP A 252 14.25 8.55 22.80
C ASP A 252 13.35 7.84 23.81
N ALA A 253 13.88 7.51 24.98
CA ALA A 253 13.06 7.08 26.11
C ALA A 253 12.32 8.28 26.72
N GLU A 254 11.00 8.18 26.90
CA GLU A 254 10.18 9.24 27.52
C GLU A 254 9.98 9.03 29.02
N ASN A 255 10.75 8.11 29.63
CA ASN A 255 10.78 7.87 31.06
C ASN A 255 12.23 7.76 31.58
N ASN A 256 12.41 7.88 32.90
CA ASN A 256 13.75 7.89 33.53
C ASN A 256 14.34 6.50 33.82
N LYS A 257 13.62 5.42 33.49
CA LYS A 257 14.03 4.03 33.78
C LYS A 257 14.67 3.37 32.56
N ASP A 258 14.26 3.81 31.37
CA ASP A 258 14.67 3.23 30.10
C ASP A 258 15.81 4.02 29.46
N GLU A 259 16.64 3.32 28.70
CA GLU A 259 17.69 3.95 27.89
C GLU A 259 17.15 4.24 26.49
N ASP A 260 17.73 5.26 25.85
CA ASP A 260 17.54 5.54 24.43
C ASP A 260 17.91 4.31 23.58
N GLY A 261 17.27 4.21 22.42
CA GLY A 261 17.34 3.06 21.54
C GLY A 261 17.51 3.43 20.07
N HIS A 262 17.33 2.44 19.21
CA HIS A 262 17.28 2.65 17.77
C HIS A 262 16.43 1.57 17.09
N ARG A 263 15.99 1.85 15.87
CA ARG A 263 15.33 0.88 15.01
C ARG A 263 16.11 0.72 13.71
N GLU A 264 16.22 -0.51 13.27
CA GLU A 264 16.90 -0.94 12.05
C GLU A 264 15.96 -1.83 11.24
N ILE A 265 15.85 -1.53 9.95
CA ILE A 265 15.16 -2.39 8.98
C ILE A 265 16.06 -2.58 7.78
N LEU A 266 16.19 -3.83 7.32
CA LEU A 266 16.84 -4.16 6.06
C LEU A 266 15.87 -4.95 5.21
N GLY A 267 15.72 -4.58 3.94
CA GLY A 267 14.74 -5.18 3.04
C GLY A 267 15.32 -5.63 1.71
N LEU A 268 14.82 -6.77 1.24
CA LEU A 268 14.96 -7.24 -0.14
C LEU A 268 13.57 -7.39 -0.74
N HIS A 269 13.40 -6.95 -1.98
CA HIS A 269 12.14 -7.16 -2.69
C HIS A 269 12.36 -7.51 -4.16
N TYR A 270 11.47 -8.37 -4.65
CA TYR A 270 11.44 -8.82 -6.03
C TYR A 270 10.01 -8.80 -6.55
N GLY A 271 9.83 -8.20 -7.73
CA GLY A 271 8.54 -8.10 -8.40
C GLY A 271 8.67 -8.57 -9.82
N ILE A 272 7.63 -9.23 -10.33
CA ILE A 272 7.53 -9.57 -11.75
C ILE A 272 6.09 -9.46 -12.21
N ASN A 273 5.88 -8.77 -13.32
CA ASN A 273 4.55 -8.59 -13.87
C ASN A 273 4.50 -8.57 -15.39
N ASN A 274 3.28 -8.81 -15.89
CA ASN A 274 2.86 -8.57 -17.27
C ASN A 274 1.40 -8.06 -17.27
N ASP A 275 0.75 -8.06 -18.43
CA ASP A 275 -0.64 -7.57 -18.57
C ASP A 275 -1.69 -8.34 -17.76
N ARG A 276 -1.36 -9.53 -17.24
CA ARG A 276 -2.28 -10.43 -16.53
C ARG A 276 -1.88 -10.73 -15.09
N VAL A 277 -0.59 -10.89 -14.84
CA VAL A 277 -0.04 -11.38 -13.57
C VAL A 277 0.83 -10.30 -12.96
N ASP A 278 0.70 -10.06 -11.65
CA ASP A 278 1.65 -9.31 -10.84
C ASP A 278 2.00 -10.14 -9.60
N LEU A 279 3.30 -10.39 -9.40
CA LEU A 279 3.85 -11.11 -8.25
C LEU A 279 4.83 -10.20 -7.53
N LYS A 280 4.65 -10.01 -6.23
CA LYS A 280 5.56 -9.25 -5.36
C LYS A 280 6.00 -10.11 -4.19
N LEU A 281 7.30 -10.14 -3.94
CA LEU A 281 7.93 -10.82 -2.81
C LEU A 281 8.76 -9.81 -2.03
N VAL A 282 8.59 -9.77 -0.71
CA VAL A 282 9.35 -8.90 0.20
C VAL A 282 9.86 -9.72 1.38
N THR A 283 11.11 -9.51 1.76
CA THR A 283 11.70 -10.03 2.99
C THR A 283 12.37 -8.89 3.75
N LEU A 284 12.06 -8.77 5.03
CA LEU A 284 12.52 -7.70 5.89
C LEU A 284 13.15 -8.30 7.15
N PHE A 285 14.29 -7.78 7.55
CA PHE A 285 14.79 -7.90 8.92
C PHE A 285 14.32 -6.67 9.69
N ASN A 286 13.67 -6.87 10.84
CA ASN A 286 13.28 -5.80 11.77
C ASN A 286 14.05 -5.98 13.08
N ASN A 287 14.62 -4.89 13.60
CA ASN A 287 15.29 -4.86 14.88
C ASN A 287 15.08 -3.51 15.57
N ILE A 288 14.35 -3.51 16.68
CA ILE A 288 14.17 -2.37 17.58
C ILE A 288 14.98 -2.65 18.83
N LYS A 289 16.08 -1.92 19.03
CA LYS A 289 16.89 -2.05 20.22
C LYS A 289 16.42 -1.03 21.27
N ASN A 290 15.92 -1.53 22.39
CA ASN A 290 15.53 -0.74 23.55
C ASN A 290 15.61 -1.61 24.83
N SER A 291 15.11 -1.11 25.97
CA SER A 291 15.14 -1.83 27.27
C SER A 291 14.22 -3.06 27.35
N SER A 292 13.34 -3.27 26.36
CA SER A 292 12.29 -4.29 26.33
C SER A 292 12.49 -5.28 25.17
N HIS A 293 11.71 -6.36 25.17
CA HIS A 293 11.59 -7.30 24.03
C HIS A 293 10.49 -6.90 23.04
N GLN A 294 9.73 -5.85 23.37
CA GLN A 294 8.64 -5.32 22.55
C GLN A 294 8.64 -3.79 22.54
N THR A 295 7.92 -3.21 21.59
CA THR A 295 7.72 -1.77 21.44
C THR A 295 6.28 -1.48 21.08
N THR A 296 5.72 -0.41 21.64
CA THR A 296 4.37 0.04 21.33
C THR A 296 4.32 0.84 20.03
N LEU A 297 3.42 0.43 19.15
CA LEU A 297 2.98 1.20 18.00
C LEU A 297 1.58 1.76 18.24
N GLY A 298 1.30 2.87 17.57
CA GLY A 298 -0.01 3.50 17.54
C GLY A 298 -0.45 3.78 16.11
N SER A 299 -1.70 3.45 15.79
CA SER A 299 -2.36 3.82 14.53
C SER A 299 -3.87 3.72 14.67
N TYR A 300 -4.60 4.48 13.84
CA TYR A 300 -6.05 4.40 13.74
C TYR A 300 -6.77 4.46 15.11
N ASP A 301 -6.24 5.28 16.03
CA ASP A 301 -6.72 5.46 17.40
C ASP A 301 -6.55 4.26 18.35
N GLY A 302 -5.84 3.22 17.92
CA GLY A 302 -5.45 2.09 18.76
C GLY A 302 -3.94 2.02 19.02
N GLU A 303 -3.57 1.30 20.08
CA GLU A 303 -2.19 1.06 20.50
C GLU A 303 -1.97 -0.44 20.71
N PHE A 304 -0.85 -0.95 20.25
CA PHE A 304 -0.50 -2.36 20.38
C PHE A 304 1.01 -2.55 20.40
N ASN A 305 1.45 -3.68 20.94
CA ASN A 305 2.85 -4.03 21.03
C ASN A 305 3.29 -4.90 19.85
N ILE A 306 4.52 -4.67 19.40
CA ILE A 306 5.20 -5.50 18.42
C ILE A 306 6.46 -6.11 19.01
N ALA A 307 6.81 -7.30 18.55
CA ALA A 307 8.11 -7.89 18.84
C ALA A 307 9.22 -7.00 18.28
N ASN A 308 10.30 -6.84 19.04
CA ASN A 308 11.38 -5.97 18.63
C ASN A 308 12.24 -6.53 17.51
N LYS A 309 12.35 -7.86 17.40
CA LYS A 309 13.33 -8.48 16.50
C LYS A 309 12.76 -9.69 15.77
N GLY A 310 13.07 -9.79 14.48
CA GLY A 310 12.73 -10.96 13.67
C GLY A 310 12.71 -10.68 12.17
N MET A 311 12.23 -11.68 11.42
CA MET A 311 12.10 -11.62 9.96
C MET A 311 10.64 -11.51 9.56
N ILE A 312 10.31 -10.60 8.65
CA ILE A 312 8.98 -10.47 8.04
C ILE A 312 9.06 -10.88 6.58
N TYR A 313 8.16 -11.76 6.16
CA TYR A 313 8.03 -12.23 4.79
C TYR A 313 6.66 -11.83 4.25
N SER A 314 6.60 -11.41 2.99
CA SER A 314 5.36 -11.05 2.29
C SER A 314 5.39 -11.56 0.86
N ALA A 315 4.30 -12.18 0.41
CA ALA A 315 4.11 -12.66 -0.95
C ALA A 315 2.71 -12.29 -1.42
N ASP A 316 2.63 -11.50 -2.49
CA ASP A 316 1.38 -11.05 -3.12
C ASP A 316 1.31 -11.57 -4.56
N LEU A 317 0.18 -12.17 -4.94
CA LEU A 317 -0.11 -12.59 -6.30
C LEU A 317 -1.46 -12.02 -6.73
N ASN A 318 -1.44 -11.22 -7.78
CA ASN A 318 -2.60 -10.60 -8.39
C ASN A 318 -2.79 -11.08 -9.83
N TYR A 319 -4.01 -11.43 -10.19
CA TYR A 319 -4.41 -11.88 -11.52
C TYR A 319 -5.57 -11.05 -12.08
N LYS A 320 -5.33 -10.37 -13.20
CA LYS A 320 -6.31 -9.57 -13.92
C LYS A 320 -7.17 -10.45 -14.83
N LEU A 321 -8.49 -10.25 -14.74
CA LEU A 321 -9.53 -10.97 -15.48
C LEU A 321 -10.33 -10.00 -16.39
N PRO A 322 -9.71 -9.43 -17.43
CA PRO A 322 -10.40 -8.56 -18.38
C PRO A 322 -11.59 -9.22 -19.09
N GLU A 323 -11.70 -10.54 -19.09
CA GLU A 323 -12.88 -11.27 -19.58
C GLU A 323 -14.14 -10.99 -18.74
N LEU A 324 -13.98 -10.57 -17.49
CA LEU A 324 -15.08 -10.18 -16.60
C LEU A 324 -15.39 -8.69 -16.65
N ASN A 325 -14.61 -7.90 -17.40
CA ASN A 325 -14.89 -6.49 -17.60
C ASN A 325 -16.12 -6.31 -18.50
N THR A 326 -16.92 -5.30 -18.18
CA THR A 326 -18.11 -4.89 -18.94
C THR A 326 -18.09 -3.38 -19.14
N GLU A 327 -19.10 -2.79 -19.79
CA GLU A 327 -19.22 -1.32 -19.90
C GLU A 327 -19.17 -0.61 -18.54
N ASN A 328 -19.71 -1.25 -17.49
CA ASN A 328 -19.78 -0.68 -16.15
C ASN A 328 -18.76 -1.28 -15.17
N ILE A 329 -18.02 -2.33 -15.55
CA ILE A 329 -17.06 -3.02 -14.67
C ILE A 329 -15.70 -3.00 -15.34
N ALA A 330 -14.71 -2.42 -14.68
CA ALA A 330 -13.32 -2.37 -15.15
C ALA A 330 -12.38 -2.95 -14.08
N ASP A 331 -11.16 -3.25 -14.51
CA ASP A 331 -10.05 -3.66 -13.64
C ASP A 331 -10.38 -4.86 -12.74
N PHE A 332 -11.24 -5.77 -13.20
CA PHE A 332 -11.58 -6.96 -12.42
C PHE A 332 -10.33 -7.81 -12.20
N ASN A 333 -10.04 -8.09 -10.93
CA ASN A 333 -8.92 -8.92 -10.54
C ASN A 333 -9.26 -9.81 -9.35
N VAL A 334 -8.52 -10.90 -9.23
CA VAL A 334 -8.48 -11.77 -8.05
C VAL A 334 -7.06 -11.81 -7.54
N TYR A 335 -6.90 -11.89 -6.23
CA TYR A 335 -5.59 -11.87 -5.61
C TYR A 335 -5.53 -12.74 -4.37
N THR A 336 -4.32 -13.13 -4.03
CA THR A 336 -4.03 -13.71 -2.73
C THR A 336 -2.72 -13.14 -2.19
N HIS A 337 -2.68 -12.92 -0.90
CA HIS A 337 -1.53 -12.39 -0.20
C HIS A 337 -1.27 -13.22 1.04
N TYR A 338 -0.01 -13.55 1.30
CA TYR A 338 0.42 -14.19 2.53
C TYR A 338 1.57 -13.40 3.15
N SER A 339 1.50 -13.16 4.46
CA SER A 339 2.61 -12.60 5.22
C SER A 339 2.82 -13.26 6.56
N TYR A 340 4.05 -13.17 7.07
CA TYR A 340 4.48 -13.88 8.26
C TYR A 340 5.55 -13.08 9.02
N TYR A 341 5.40 -12.95 10.34
CA TYR A 341 6.42 -12.42 11.23
C TYR A 341 7.02 -13.55 12.07
N ASP A 342 8.24 -13.94 11.71
CA ASP A 342 9.09 -14.86 12.45
C ASP A 342 9.87 -14.09 13.52
N LYS A 343 9.42 -14.18 14.78
CA LYS A 343 9.93 -13.41 15.90
C LYS A 343 11.11 -14.14 16.55
N ASP A 344 12.18 -13.40 16.86
CA ASP A 344 13.39 -13.98 17.48
C ASP A 344 13.18 -14.34 18.97
N GLN A 345 12.24 -13.67 19.63
CA GLN A 345 11.95 -13.90 21.05
C GLN A 345 11.20 -15.23 21.22
N LYS A 346 11.81 -16.21 21.91
CA LYS A 346 11.31 -17.60 21.97
C LYS A 346 9.95 -17.74 22.64
N GLU A 347 9.64 -16.89 23.61
CA GLU A 347 8.37 -16.88 24.32
C GLU A 347 7.26 -16.23 23.51
N PHE A 348 7.59 -15.51 22.42
CA PHE A 348 6.63 -14.82 21.59
C PHE A 348 6.14 -15.75 20.47
N MET A 349 4.84 -15.75 20.24
CA MET A 349 4.23 -16.56 19.19
C MET A 349 4.30 -15.82 17.85
N ASN A 350 4.76 -16.49 16.79
CA ASN A 350 4.81 -15.90 15.45
C ASN A 350 3.43 -15.51 14.92
N SER A 351 3.39 -14.51 14.04
CA SER A 351 2.15 -13.97 13.46
C SER A 351 2.03 -14.29 11.99
N SER A 352 0.85 -14.66 11.52
CA SER A 352 0.56 -14.95 10.11
C SER A 352 -0.70 -14.24 9.64
N GLU A 353 -0.72 -13.93 8.36
CA GLU A 353 -1.86 -13.34 7.66
C GLU A 353 -1.97 -13.95 6.27
N TRP A 354 -3.17 -14.33 5.89
CA TRP A 354 -3.49 -14.82 4.56
C TRP A 354 -4.79 -14.17 4.08
N VAL A 355 -4.75 -13.58 2.90
CA VAL A 355 -5.89 -12.94 2.27
C VAL A 355 -6.18 -13.61 0.94
N VAL A 356 -7.45 -13.85 0.68
CA VAL A 356 -7.97 -14.18 -0.66
C VAL A 356 -9.03 -13.15 -0.99
N GLY A 357 -8.86 -12.44 -2.10
CA GLY A 357 -9.71 -11.33 -2.45
C GLY A 357 -10.02 -11.21 -3.92
N ALA A 358 -11.02 -10.39 -4.21
CA ALA A 358 -11.36 -9.94 -5.55
C ALA A 358 -11.75 -8.47 -5.50
N ALA A 359 -11.34 -7.71 -6.52
CA ALA A 359 -11.68 -6.30 -6.63
C ALA A 359 -12.03 -5.90 -8.06
N PHE A 360 -12.85 -4.87 -8.18
CA PHE A 360 -13.20 -4.27 -9.46
C PHE A 360 -13.65 -2.82 -9.29
N THR A 361 -13.58 -2.07 -10.39
CA THR A 361 -14.09 -0.70 -10.48
C THR A 361 -15.44 -0.70 -11.17
N TYR A 362 -16.48 -0.22 -10.50
CA TYR A 362 -17.83 -0.04 -11.03
C TYR A 362 -18.10 1.42 -11.42
N LYS A 363 -18.60 1.65 -12.63
CA LYS A 363 -18.94 2.98 -13.17
C LYS A 363 -17.85 4.04 -12.95
N LYS A 364 -16.58 3.64 -13.05
CA LYS A 364 -15.36 4.47 -12.88
C LYS A 364 -15.11 5.01 -11.47
N ASN A 365 -16.15 5.30 -10.70
CA ASN A 365 -16.02 5.96 -9.40
C ASN A 365 -16.14 5.01 -8.21
N PHE A 366 -16.67 3.81 -8.37
CA PHE A 366 -16.83 2.87 -7.26
C PHE A 366 -15.73 1.82 -7.29
N TYR A 367 -14.83 1.82 -6.33
CA TYR A 367 -13.93 0.69 -6.11
C TYR A 367 -14.55 -0.25 -5.08
N ILE A 368 -14.66 -1.53 -5.43
CA ILE A 368 -15.24 -2.56 -4.58
C ILE A 368 -14.22 -3.67 -4.42
N ALA A 369 -13.85 -3.98 -3.18
CA ALA A 369 -12.99 -5.10 -2.82
C ALA A 369 -13.70 -6.01 -1.83
N SER A 370 -13.64 -7.32 -2.04
CA SER A 370 -14.16 -8.33 -1.13
C SER A 370 -13.03 -9.27 -0.75
N GLU A 371 -12.78 -9.41 0.54
CA GLU A 371 -11.60 -10.09 1.08
C GLU A 371 -11.99 -11.05 2.20
N TRP A 372 -11.61 -12.31 2.03
CA TRP A 372 -11.59 -13.26 3.14
C TRP A 372 -10.21 -13.24 3.76
N LEU A 373 -10.17 -12.81 5.02
CA LEU A 373 -8.97 -12.62 5.82
C LEU A 373 -8.84 -13.80 6.78
N PHE A 374 -7.65 -14.37 6.86
CA PHE A 374 -7.25 -15.38 7.83
C PHE A 374 -6.05 -14.86 8.60
N GLY A 375 -6.10 -14.91 9.93
CA GLY A 375 -5.06 -14.38 10.78
C GLY A 375 -4.71 -15.34 11.90
N LYS A 376 -3.43 -15.49 12.19
CA LYS A 376 -2.95 -16.19 13.38
C LYS A 376 -2.06 -15.25 14.17
N ASN A 377 -2.43 -14.95 15.41
CA ASN A 377 -1.80 -13.90 16.21
C ASN A 377 -1.70 -12.58 15.41
N ASN A 378 -2.81 -12.17 14.78
CA ASN A 378 -2.95 -10.94 13.99
C ASN A 378 -3.94 -10.01 14.73
N PRO A 379 -3.58 -8.76 15.04
CA PRO A 379 -4.42 -7.86 15.84
C PRO A 379 -5.68 -7.37 15.11
N TYR A 380 -5.72 -7.44 13.78
CA TYR A 380 -6.83 -6.89 12.99
C TYR A 380 -7.78 -7.96 12.42
N VAL A 381 -7.45 -9.24 12.56
CA VAL A 381 -8.23 -10.35 12.00
C VAL A 381 -8.78 -11.23 13.12
N GLY A 382 -10.11 -11.32 13.17
CA GLY A 382 -10.80 -12.24 14.08
C GLY A 382 -10.76 -11.81 15.56
N GLY A 383 -10.91 -12.80 16.45
CA GLY A 383 -10.95 -12.63 17.90
C GLY A 383 -9.59 -12.64 18.62
N SER A 384 -8.48 -12.47 17.90
CA SER A 384 -7.14 -12.46 18.53
C SER A 384 -6.92 -11.19 19.38
N ASP A 385 -5.93 -11.23 20.27
CA ASP A 385 -5.62 -10.10 21.16
C ASP A 385 -5.08 -8.90 20.37
N TYR A 386 -5.77 -7.76 20.40
CA TYR A 386 -5.36 -6.56 19.67
C TYR A 386 -4.01 -6.01 20.16
N GLY A 387 -3.77 -5.98 21.47
CA GLY A 387 -2.62 -5.32 22.08
C GLY A 387 -1.32 -6.13 22.03
N GLN A 388 -1.38 -7.46 21.90
CA GLN A 388 -0.23 -8.35 22.06
C GLN A 388 0.03 -9.29 20.87
N SER A 389 -0.88 -9.39 19.91
CA SER A 389 -0.76 -10.33 18.78
C SER A 389 0.57 -10.24 18.02
N LEU A 390 1.10 -9.04 17.77
CA LEU A 390 2.41 -8.87 17.12
C LEU A 390 3.61 -8.92 18.08
N ALA A 391 3.39 -8.94 19.39
CA ALA A 391 4.41 -9.14 20.43
C ALA A 391 4.35 -10.57 20.98
N SER A 392 3.94 -10.74 22.24
CA SER A 392 3.92 -12.03 22.93
C SER A 392 3.00 -13.08 22.29
N GLY A 393 1.96 -12.66 21.57
CA GLY A 393 1.03 -13.53 20.87
C GLY A 393 -0.42 -13.26 21.23
N GLY A 394 -1.34 -13.97 20.57
CA GLY A 394 -2.78 -13.88 20.79
C GLY A 394 -3.40 -15.26 20.98
N SER A 395 -4.46 -15.58 20.24
CA SER A 395 -5.19 -16.85 20.40
C SER A 395 -4.38 -18.10 20.00
N ASN A 396 -3.31 -17.92 19.22
CA ASN A 396 -2.55 -18.99 18.57
C ASN A 396 -3.40 -19.91 17.67
N GLN A 397 -4.61 -19.50 17.32
CA GLN A 397 -5.48 -20.17 16.36
C GLN A 397 -5.54 -19.35 15.07
N TRP A 398 -5.98 -20.00 13.99
CA TRP A 398 -6.37 -19.29 12.79
C TRP A 398 -7.79 -18.77 12.99
N GLU A 399 -7.90 -17.46 13.08
CA GLU A 399 -9.18 -16.74 13.07
C GLU A 399 -9.48 -16.28 11.64
N ASN A 400 -10.73 -15.92 11.37
CA ASN A 400 -11.13 -15.46 10.05
C ASN A 400 -12.23 -14.40 10.08
N GLN A 401 -12.23 -13.52 9.09
CA GLN A 401 -13.32 -12.57 8.87
C GLN A 401 -13.45 -12.23 7.39
N LEU A 402 -14.65 -11.86 6.97
CA LEU A 402 -14.94 -11.33 5.64
C LEU A 402 -15.08 -9.82 5.74
N ASN A 403 -14.33 -9.11 4.90
CA ASN A 403 -14.47 -7.67 4.71
C ASN A 403 -14.88 -7.36 3.27
N ILE A 404 -15.86 -6.48 3.08
CA ILE A 404 -16.19 -5.91 1.78
C ILE A 404 -16.07 -4.40 1.88
N ASN A 405 -15.07 -3.80 1.22
CA ASN A 405 -14.90 -2.36 1.13
C ASN A 405 -15.55 -1.82 -0.14
N ILE A 406 -16.33 -0.74 -0.01
CA ILE A 406 -17.01 -0.07 -1.11
C ILE A 406 -16.71 1.42 -0.98
N GLY A 407 -15.90 1.96 -1.89
CA GLY A 407 -15.53 3.37 -1.93
C GLY A 407 -16.04 4.08 -3.18
N TYR A 408 -16.70 5.22 -3.00
CA TYR A 408 -16.99 6.17 -4.07
C TYR A 408 -15.89 7.24 -4.10
N TYR A 409 -15.15 7.33 -5.20
CA TYR A 409 -14.04 8.24 -5.43
C TYR A 409 -14.45 9.28 -6.48
N PHE A 410 -14.19 10.55 -6.20
CA PHE A 410 -14.62 11.67 -7.05
C PHE A 410 -13.46 12.61 -7.38
#